data_AF-A0A7C7PX53-F1
#
_entry.id   AF-A0A7C7PX53-F1
#
_cell.length_a   1.000
_cell.length_b   1.000
_cell.length_c   1.000
_cell.angle_alpha   90.00
_cell.angle_beta   90.00
_cell.angle_gamma   90.00
#
_symmetry.space_group_name_H-M   'P 1'
#
loop_
_entity.id
_entity.type
_entity.pdbx_description
1 polymer ?
#
loop_
_entity_poly.entity_id
_entity_poly.type
_entity_poly.pdbx_seq_one_letter_code
_entity_poly.pdbx_strand_id
1 'polypeptide(L)'
;APDLLREQEGELLLAALPRGAKVIALDERGKDFSSAEFARLLGRWQDEGVQDLAFIIGGAEGLSETARQAADVILRLGRLTWPHMLVRSLLAEQLFRAESILSGHPYHRA
;
A
#
# COMPACT_ATOMS: atom_id res chain seq x y z
N ALA A 1 19.32 14.18 12.59
CA ALA A 1 19.62 12.73 12.58
C ALA A 1 18.62 12.05 11.65
N PRO A 2 18.97 10.93 10.99
CA PRO A 2 18.09 10.24 10.03
C PRO A 2 16.67 9.97 10.56
N ASP A 3 16.54 9.65 11.85
CA ASP A 3 15.24 9.40 12.48
C ASP A 3 14.31 10.63 12.49
N LEU A 4 14.86 11.85 12.67
CA LEU A 4 14.06 13.08 12.66
C LEU A 4 13.49 13.38 11.27
N LEU A 5 14.26 13.09 10.22
CA LEU A 5 13.80 13.28 8.84
C LEU A 5 12.67 12.30 8.53
N ARG A 6 12.83 11.03 8.91
CA ARG A 6 11.80 10.00 8.71
C ARG A 6 10.50 10.33 9.43
N GLU A 7 10.56 10.86 10.65
CA GLU A 7 9.34 11.32 11.36
C GLU A 7 8.67 12.49 10.64
N GLN A 8 9.44 13.50 10.18
CA GLN A 8 8.90 14.63 9.42
C GLN A 8 8.24 14.19 8.10
N GLU A 9 8.86 13.27 7.36
CA GLU A 9 8.27 12.68 6.16
C GLU A 9 6.98 11.91 6.50
N GLY A 10 6.96 11.18 7.61
CA GLY A 10 5.78 10.50 8.11
C GLY A 10 4.63 11.45 8.43
N GLU A 11 4.91 12.56 9.12
CA GLU A 11 3.91 13.61 9.40
C GLU A 11 3.32 14.19 8.11
N LEU A 12 4.16 14.45 7.09
CA LEU A 12 3.70 14.96 5.80
C LEU A 12 2.81 13.95 5.06
N LEU A 13 3.16 12.66 5.09
CA LEU A 13 2.34 11.59 4.51
C LEU A 13 0.98 11.51 5.22
N LEU A 14 0.97 11.51 6.54
CA LEU A 14 -0.26 11.44 7.34
C LEU A 14 -1.15 12.66 7.13
N ALA A 15 -0.56 13.85 7.03
CA ALA A 15 -1.30 15.09 6.77
C ALA A 15 -1.95 15.11 5.38
N ALA A 16 -1.40 14.37 4.41
CA ALA A 16 -1.93 14.28 3.05
C ALA A 16 -3.05 13.23 2.90
N LEU A 17 -3.34 12.42 3.92
CA LEU A 17 -4.34 11.37 3.83
C LEU A 17 -5.76 11.96 3.71
N PRO A 18 -6.58 11.48 2.75
CA PRO A 18 -7.99 11.84 2.71
C PRO A 18 -8.70 11.40 3.98
N ARG A 19 -9.65 12.22 4.45
CA ARG A 19 -10.41 11.90 5.66
C ARG A 19 -11.24 10.64 5.46
N GLY A 20 -11.04 9.65 6.33
CA GLY A 20 -11.80 8.40 6.30
C GLY A 20 -11.32 7.38 5.27
N ALA A 21 -10.20 7.66 4.57
CA ALA A 21 -9.57 6.69 3.70
C ALA A 21 -9.06 5.48 4.50
N LYS A 22 -9.13 4.29 3.88
CA LYS A 22 -8.36 3.14 4.37
C LYS A 22 -6.91 3.29 3.95
N VAL A 23 -6.00 3.14 4.90
CA VAL A 23 -4.57 3.38 4.71
C VAL A 23 -3.83 2.05 4.53
N ILE A 24 -3.11 1.91 3.43
CA ILE A 24 -2.23 0.77 3.16
C ILE A 24 -0.79 1.27 3.14
N ALA A 25 0.04 0.78 4.06
CA ALA A 25 1.47 1.04 4.07
C ALA A 25 2.24 0.00 3.27
N LEU A 26 3.17 0.43 2.42
CA LEU A 26 4.11 -0.46 1.75
C LEU A 26 5.39 -0.56 2.59
N ASP A 27 5.62 -1.73 3.18
CA ASP A 27 6.75 -1.97 4.09
C ASP A 27 7.17 -3.46 4.03
N GLU A 28 8.47 -3.71 4.07
CA GLU A 28 9.05 -5.05 4.08
C GLU A 28 8.69 -5.86 5.33
N ARG A 29 8.04 -5.30 6.34
CA ARG A 29 7.55 -5.99 7.55
C ARG A 29 6.08 -6.38 7.44
N GLY A 30 5.44 -6.03 6.32
CA GLY A 30 4.03 -6.30 6.07
C GLY A 30 3.69 -7.76 5.80
N LYS A 31 2.40 -7.99 5.57
CA LYS A 31 1.87 -9.29 5.17
C LYS A 31 2.20 -9.56 3.70
N ASP A 32 2.62 -10.80 3.43
CA ASP A 32 2.75 -11.36 2.09
C ASP A 32 1.35 -11.76 1.59
N PHE A 33 0.75 -10.95 0.72
CA PHE A 33 -0.50 -11.29 0.04
C PHE A 33 -0.21 -11.95 -1.30
N SER A 34 -0.94 -13.00 -1.64
CA SER A 34 -1.12 -13.35 -3.06
C SER A 34 -1.97 -12.29 -3.77
N SER A 35 -1.83 -12.15 -5.09
CA SER A 35 -2.65 -11.19 -5.86
C SER A 35 -4.16 -11.42 -5.68
N ALA A 36 -4.61 -12.67 -5.52
CA ALA A 36 -6.01 -12.99 -5.25
C ALA A 36 -6.46 -12.56 -3.84
N GLU A 37 -5.61 -12.71 -2.83
CA GLU A 37 -5.92 -12.21 -1.48
C GLU A 37 -5.94 -10.69 -1.43
N PHE A 38 -5.01 -10.04 -2.13
CA PHE A 38 -4.98 -8.58 -2.25
C PHE A 38 -6.23 -8.07 -2.96
N ALA A 39 -6.61 -8.67 -4.10
CA ALA A 39 -7.84 -8.35 -4.81
C ALA A 39 -9.09 -8.50 -3.91
N ARG A 40 -9.20 -9.62 -3.17
CA ARG A 40 -10.30 -9.82 -2.21
C ARG A 40 -10.32 -8.78 -1.10
N LEU A 41 -9.15 -8.33 -0.60
CA LEU A 41 -9.10 -7.26 0.38
C LEU A 41 -9.71 -5.96 -0.18
N LEU A 42 -9.28 -5.56 -1.38
CA LEU A 42 -9.77 -4.35 -2.04
C LEU A 42 -11.28 -4.45 -2.33
N GLY A 43 -11.73 -5.59 -2.88
CA GLY A 43 -13.14 -5.84 -3.18
C GLY A 43 -14.03 -5.79 -1.94
N ARG A 44 -13.58 -6.34 -0.79
CA ARG A 44 -14.33 -6.23 0.47
C ARG A 44 -14.51 -4.78 0.92
N TRP A 45 -13.46 -3.97 0.83
CA TRP A 45 -13.56 -2.55 1.19
C TRP A 45 -14.46 -1.77 0.23
N GLN A 46 -14.45 -2.12 -1.05
CA GLN A 46 -15.41 -1.59 -2.02
C GLN A 46 -16.85 -1.96 -1.63
N ASP A 47 -17.12 -3.22 -1.28
CA ASP A 47 -18.44 -3.69 -0.85
C ASP A 47 -18.90 -3.05 0.48
N GLU A 48 -17.96 -2.74 1.38
CA GLU A 48 -18.19 -2.00 2.62
C GLU A 48 -18.43 -0.49 2.39
N GLY A 49 -18.30 -0.01 1.15
CA GLY A 49 -18.54 1.38 0.78
C GLY A 49 -17.38 2.33 1.10
N VAL A 50 -16.17 1.81 1.32
CA VAL A 50 -14.96 2.63 1.50
C VAL A 50 -14.74 3.45 0.23
N GLN A 51 -14.75 4.78 0.38
CA GLN A 51 -14.65 5.71 -0.75
C GLN A 51 -13.22 5.85 -1.27
N ASP A 52 -12.25 5.92 -0.35
CA ASP A 52 -10.86 6.22 -0.66
C ASP A 52 -9.91 5.17 -0.06
N LEU A 53 -8.94 4.75 -0.87
CA LEU A 53 -7.78 3.98 -0.43
C LEU A 53 -6.53 4.83 -0.58
N ALA A 54 -5.75 4.97 0.49
CA ALA A 54 -4.51 5.73 0.49
C ALA A 54 -3.31 4.79 0.65
N PHE A 55 -2.42 4.79 -0.34
CA PHE A 55 -1.19 4.00 -0.30
C PHE A 55 -0.01 4.88 0.08
N ILE A 56 0.65 4.56 1.20
CA ILE A 56 1.83 5.29 1.66
C ILE A 56 3.11 4.50 1.39
N ILE A 57 4.10 5.18 0.82
CA ILE A 57 5.42 4.64 0.46
C ILE A 57 6.46 5.56 1.08
N GLY A 58 7.34 5.00 1.92
CA GLY A 58 8.41 5.76 2.55
C GLY A 58 9.53 6.16 1.59
N GLY A 59 10.39 7.07 2.04
CA GLY A 59 11.61 7.46 1.35
C GLY A 59 12.71 6.39 1.42
N ALA A 60 13.97 6.81 1.29
CA ALA A 60 15.12 5.89 1.32
C ALA A 60 15.23 5.11 2.65
N GLU A 61 14.84 5.72 3.76
CA GLU A 61 14.90 5.15 5.11
C GLU A 61 13.59 4.44 5.54
N GLY A 62 12.64 4.28 4.61
CA GLY A 62 11.34 3.68 4.87
C GLY A 62 10.35 4.61 5.60
N LEU A 63 9.29 4.02 6.17
CA LEU A 63 8.24 4.74 6.89
C LEU A 63 8.62 4.95 8.36
N SER A 64 8.20 6.08 8.93
CA SER A 64 8.24 6.26 10.40
C SER A 64 7.36 5.23 11.11
N GLU A 65 7.63 5.00 12.38
CA GLU A 65 6.79 4.11 13.19
C GLU A 65 5.36 4.67 13.27
N THR A 66 5.22 5.98 13.46
CA THR A 66 3.95 6.69 13.48
C THR A 66 3.14 6.47 12.21
N ALA A 67 3.77 6.62 11.04
CA ALA A 67 3.09 6.42 9.75
C ALA A 67 2.71 4.96 9.52
N ARG A 68 3.56 4.02 9.92
CA ARG A 68 3.29 2.58 9.84
C ARG A 68 2.11 2.17 10.73
N GLN A 69 2.04 2.68 11.96
CA GLN A 69 0.97 2.35 12.91
C GLN A 69 -0.39 2.91 12.50
N ALA A 70 -0.43 3.98 11.71
CA ALA A 70 -1.66 4.55 11.18
C ALA A 70 -2.30 3.70 10.06
N ALA A 71 -1.56 2.72 9.52
CA ALA A 71 -2.04 1.89 8.42
C ALA A 71 -3.06 0.84 8.90
N ASP A 72 -4.18 0.72 8.20
CA ASP A 72 -5.13 -0.39 8.38
C ASP A 72 -4.51 -1.73 7.94
N VAL A 73 -3.64 -1.69 6.93
CA VAL A 73 -2.92 -2.86 6.41
C VAL A 73 -1.49 -2.48 6.04
N ILE A 74 -0.54 -3.35 6.37
CA ILE A 74 0.84 -3.25 5.90
C ILE A 74 1.06 -4.31 4.82
N LEU A 75 1.28 -3.87 3.59
CA LEU A 75 1.51 -4.69 2.41
C LEU A 75 3.02 -4.86 2.17
N ARG A 76 3.47 -6.12 2.08
CA ARG A 76 4.81 -6.47 1.60
C ARG A 76 4.73 -6.90 0.14
N LEU A 77 5.49 -6.23 -0.75
CA LEU A 77 5.60 -6.62 -2.17
C LEU A 77 6.60 -7.75 -2.42
N GLY A 78 7.49 -8.02 -1.47
CA GLY A 78 8.44 -9.11 -1.53
C GLY A 78 9.41 -9.06 -0.35
N ARG A 79 10.24 -10.10 -0.21
CA ARG A 79 11.24 -10.20 0.86
C ARG A 79 12.51 -9.39 0.60
N LEU A 80 12.75 -9.02 -0.65
CA LEU A 80 13.89 -8.19 -1.03
C LEU A 80 13.57 -6.72 -0.81
N THR A 81 14.62 -5.95 -0.50
CA THR A 81 14.52 -4.49 -0.45
C THR A 81 14.43 -3.95 -1.87
N TRP A 82 13.33 -3.24 -2.16
CA TRP A 82 13.10 -2.62 -3.46
C TRP A 82 13.37 -1.11 -3.38
N PRO A 83 13.98 -0.50 -4.40
CA PRO A 83 14.05 0.96 -4.49
C PRO A 83 12.65 1.57 -4.49
N HIS A 84 12.42 2.60 -3.66
CA HIS A 84 11.10 3.22 -3.50
C HIS A 84 10.48 3.71 -4.84
N MET A 85 11.30 4.09 -5.82
CA MET A 85 10.82 4.46 -7.16
C MET A 85 10.21 3.28 -7.91
N LEU A 86 10.76 2.06 -7.75
CA LEU A 86 10.24 0.85 -8.37
C LEU A 86 8.96 0.37 -7.68
N VAL A 87 8.89 0.55 -6.35
CA VAL A 87 7.71 0.20 -5.53
C VAL A 87 6.43 0.83 -6.09
N ARG A 88 6.50 2.07 -6.58
CA ARG A 88 5.35 2.76 -7.20
C ARG A 88 4.84 2.03 -8.45
N SER A 89 5.74 1.60 -9.34
CA SER A 89 5.38 0.88 -10.55
C SER A 89 4.83 -0.52 -10.24
N LEU A 90 5.43 -1.22 -9.27
CA LEU A 90 4.94 -2.52 -8.81
C LEU A 90 3.54 -2.42 -8.19
N LEU A 91 3.30 -1.39 -7.38
CA LEU A 91 1.98 -1.13 -6.83
C LEU A 91 0.95 -0.86 -7.94
N ALA A 92 1.27 0.01 -8.90
CA ALA A 92 0.36 0.31 -10.01
C ALA A 92 -0.02 -0.94 -10.81
N GLU A 93 0.94 -1.83 -11.09
CA GLU A 93 0.67 -3.10 -11.74
C GLU A 93 -0.21 -4.01 -10.88
N GLN A 94 0.07 -4.15 -9.59
CA GLN A 94 -0.75 -4.99 -8.71
C GLN A 94 -2.16 -4.45 -8.51
N LEU A 95 -2.37 -3.13 -8.57
CA LEU A 95 -3.71 -2.55 -8.57
C LEU A 95 -4.46 -2.89 -9.86
N PHE A 96 -3.80 -2.77 -11.02
CA PHE A 96 -4.38 -3.19 -12.29
C PHE A 96 -4.72 -4.69 -12.30
N ARG A 97 -3.85 -5.52 -11.73
CA ARG A 97 -4.07 -6.96 -11.58
C ARG A 97 -5.24 -7.26 -10.65
N ALA A 98 -5.31 -6.57 -9.50
CA ALA A 98 -6.40 -6.74 -8.55
C ALA A 98 -7.75 -6.39 -9.18
N GLU A 99 -7.83 -5.28 -9.90
CA GLU A 99 -9.04 -4.90 -10.62
C GLU A 99 -9.40 -5.90 -11.72
N SER A 100 -8.41 -6.35 -12.48
CA SER A 100 -8.61 -7.40 -13.49
C SER A 100 -9.17 -8.70 -12.89
N ILE A 101 -8.77 -9.06 -11.66
CA ILE A 101 -9.33 -10.19 -10.93
C ILE A 101 -10.79 -9.93 -10.55
N LEU A 102 -11.07 -8.77 -9.95
CA LEU A 102 -12.40 -8.39 -9.46
C LEU A 102 -13.42 -8.29 -10.60
N SER A 103 -13.01 -7.77 -11.76
CA SER A 103 -13.88 -7.62 -12.93
C SER A 103 -13.98 -8.90 -13.78
N GLY A 104 -13.28 -9.98 -13.43
CA GLY A 104 -13.22 -11.23 -14.20
C GLY A 104 -12.50 -11.09 -15.56
N HIS A 105 -11.61 -10.10 -15.72
CA HIS A 105 -10.91 -9.83 -16.96
C HIS A 105 -9.89 -10.94 -17.31
N PRO A 106 -9.70 -11.30 -18.60
CA PRO A 106 -8.78 -12.38 -19.01
C PRO A 106 -7.31 -12.18 -18.62
N TYR A 107 -6.89 -10.93 -18.34
CA TYR A 107 -5.50 -10.60 -17.96
C TYR A 107 -4.99 -11.42 -16.78
N HIS A 108 -5.85 -11.80 -15.83
CA HIS A 108 -5.43 -12.61 -14.69
C HIS A 108 -5.13 -14.08 -15.03
N ARG A 109 -5.60 -14.58 -16.19
CA ARG A 109 -5.40 -15.97 -16.60
C ARG A 109 -4.09 -16.21 -17.36
N ALA A 110 -3.35 -15.16 -17.67
CA ALA A 110 -2.08 -15.22 -18.40
C ALA A 110 -0.87 -15.25 -17.46
#